data_AF-G7TH66-F1
#
_entry.id   AF-G7TH66-F1
#
_cell.length_a   1.000
_cell.length_b   1.000
_cell.length_c   1.000
_cell.angle_alpha   90.00
_cell.angle_beta   90.00
_cell.angle_gamma   90.00
#
_symmetry.space_group_name_H-M   'P 1'
#
loop_
_entity.id
_entity.type
_entity.pdbx_description
1 polymer ?
#
loop_
_entity_poly.entity_id
_entity_poly.type
_entity_poly.pdbx_seq_one_letter_code
_entity_poly.pdbx_strand_id
1 'polypeptide(L)' 'MALAWAIRSGEVIAIPESGTAAHVRANAAACGLQLDARNLAELDRAFPAPTRKQPLDLL' A
#
# COMPACT_ATOMS: atom_id res chain seq x y z
N MET A 1 -0.92 7.05 -2.11
CA MET A 1 -1.97 6.00 -2.21
C MET A 1 -1.42 4.61 -1.92
N ALA A 2 -0.38 4.12 -2.62
CA ALA A 2 0.14 2.76 -2.41
C ALA A 2 0.52 2.45 -0.94
N LEU A 3 1.27 3.34 -0.28
CA LEU A 3 1.64 3.16 1.13
C LEU A 3 0.42 3.14 2.07
N ALA A 4 -0.55 4.04 1.83
CA ALA A 4 -1.79 4.06 2.61
C ALA A 4 -2.60 2.76 2.45
N TRP A 5 -2.65 2.22 1.22
CA TRP A 5 -3.26 0.91 0.97
C TRP A 5 -2.52 -0.21 1.68
N ALA A 6 -1.18 -0.22 1.64
CA ALA A 6 -0.36 -1.26 2.23
C ALA A 6 -0.55 -1.36 3.76
N ILE A 7 -0.67 -0.22 4.45
CA ILE A 7 -0.82 -0.17 5.92
C ILE A 7 -2.27 -0.16 6.40
N ARG A 8 -3.26 -0.20 5.49
CA ARG A 8 -4.68 0.06 5.81
C ARG A 8 -5.29 -0.86 6.86
N SER A 9 -4.77 -2.09 7.01
CA SER A 9 -5.29 -3.05 7.98
C SER A 9 -4.83 -2.77 9.41
N GLY A 10 -3.79 -1.95 9.59
CA GLY A 10 -3.13 -1.76 10.89
C GLY A 10 -2.22 -2.92 11.32
N GLU A 11 -2.18 -4.01 10.55
CA GLU A 11 -1.38 -5.22 10.85
C GLU A 11 -0.11 -5.31 10.00
N VAL A 12 0.08 -4.39 9.06
CA VAL A 12 1.20 -4.37 8.11
C VAL A 12 2.05 -3.13 8.34
N ILE A 13 3.37 -3.34 8.50
CA ILE A 13 4.37 -2.28 8.57
C ILE A 13 5.05 -2.17 7.21
N ALA A 14 4.82 -1.06 6.49
CA ALA A 14 5.54 -0.75 5.26
C ALA A 14 6.88 -0.06 5.58
N ILE A 15 7.96 -0.47 4.93
CA ILE A 15 9.33 0.07 5.11
C ILE A 15 9.89 0.71 3.83
N PRO A 16 9.28 1.79 3.30
CA PRO A 16 9.75 2.39 2.04
C PRO A 16 11.09 3.10 2.20
N GLU A 17 12.00 2.89 1.25
CA GLU A 17 13.23 3.68 1.09
C GLU A 17 12.93 4.93 0.24
N SER A 18 13.64 6.03 0.49
CA SER A 18 13.51 7.26 -0.27
C SER A 18 14.77 8.14 -0.18
N GLY A 19 15.45 8.32 -1.30
CA GLY A 19 16.66 9.16 -1.39
C GLY A 19 16.43 10.67 -1.38
N THR A 20 15.18 11.17 -1.29
CA THR A 20 14.89 12.61 -1.26
C THR A 20 13.96 12.99 -0.11
N ALA A 21 14.18 14.16 0.49
CA ALA A 21 13.34 14.67 1.57
C ALA A 21 11.88 14.91 1.13
N ALA A 22 11.65 15.21 -0.15
CA ALA A 22 10.30 15.35 -0.70
C ALA A 22 9.54 14.01 -0.66
N HIS A 23 10.18 12.91 -1.05
CA HIS A 23 9.58 11.58 -0.98
C HIS A 23 9.38 11.11 0.47
N VAL A 24 10.33 11.39 1.36
CA VAL A 24 10.16 11.09 2.80
C VAL A 24 8.90 11.77 3.36
N ARG A 25 8.67 13.04 3.04
CA ARG A 25 7.45 13.76 3.45
C ARG A 25 6.19 13.17 2.81
N ALA A 26 6.23 12.79 1.53
CA ALA A 26 5.11 12.15 0.86
C ALA A 26 4.77 10.78 1.47
N ASN A 27 5.78 9.99 1.85
CA ASN A 27 5.60 8.70 2.53
C ASN A 27 4.94 8.90 3.90
N ALA A 28 5.42 9.87 4.69
CA ALA A 28 4.82 10.19 5.98
C ALA A 28 3.36 10.67 5.84
N ALA A 29 3.06 11.49 4.84
CA ALA A 29 1.70 11.96 4.57
C ALA A 29 0.72 10.81 4.24
N ALA A 30 1.22 9.67 3.73
CA ALA A 30 0.38 8.52 3.44
C ALA A 30 -0.28 7.93 4.69
N CYS A 31 0.29 8.12 5.89
CA CYS A 31 -0.31 7.65 7.16
C CYS A 31 -1.63 8.36 7.49
N GLY A 32 -1.83 9.59 7.00
CA GLY A 32 -3.07 10.34 7.18
C GLY A 32 -4.11 10.12 6.09
N LEU A 33 -3.77 9.38 5.02
CA LEU A 33 -4.65 9.20 3.88
C LEU A 33 -5.68 8.10 4.16
N GLN A 34 -6.95 8.47 4.17
CA GLN A 34 -8.07 7.52 4.23
C GLN A 34 -8.51 7.16 2.82
N LEU A 35 -8.48 5.86 2.48
CA LEU A 35 -8.98 5.37 1.20
C LEU A 35 -10.46 5.10 1.32
N ASP A 36 -11.26 5.74 0.47
CA ASP A 36 -12.69 5.48 0.41
C ASP A 36 -12.98 4.11 -0.25
N ALA A 37 -14.24 3.67 -0.13
CA ALA A 37 -14.67 2.39 -0.68
C ALA A 37 -14.51 2.31 -2.20
N ARG A 38 -14.59 3.43 -2.92
CA ARG A 38 -14.44 3.47 -4.37
C ARG A 38 -12.98 3.22 -4.77
N ASN A 39 -12.04 3.89 -4.12
CA ASN A 39 -10.61 3.71 -4.35
C ASN A 39 -10.18 2.28 -4.03
N LEU A 40 -10.71 1.70 -2.94
CA LEU A 40 -10.46 0.31 -2.59
C LEU A 40 -11.00 -0.64 -3.67
N ALA A 41 -12.23 -0.44 -4.13
CA ALA A 41 -12.82 -1.27 -5.19
C ALA A 41 -12.08 -1.16 -6.54
N GLU A 42 -11.55 0.03 -6.87
CA GLU A 42 -10.72 0.22 -8.05
C GLU A 42 -9.38 -0.53 -7.92
N LEU A 43 -8.76 -0.51 -6.74
CA LEU A 43 -7.53 -1.26 -6.46
C LEU A 43 -7.75 -2.77 -6.49
N ASP A 44 -8.83 -3.28 -5.88
CA ASP A 44 -9.14 -4.71 -5.88
C ASP A 44 -9.43 -5.24 -7.30
N ARG A 45 -10.01 -4.41 -8.17
CA ARG A 45 -10.21 -4.74 -9.59
C ARG A 45 -8.89 -4.80 -10.36
N ALA A 46 -7.99 -3.85 -10.11
CA ALA A 46 -6.71 -3.75 -10.81
C ALA A 46 -5.67 -4.77 -10.31
N PHE A 47 -5.70 -5.09 -9.01
CA PHE A 47 -4.76 -5.96 -8.31
C PHE A 47 -5.53 -7.03 -7.49
N PRO A 48 -6.19 -7.99 -8.17
CA PRO A 48 -7.02 -8.97 -7.49
C PRO A 48 -6.20 -9.86 -6.55
N ALA A 49 -6.81 -10.24 -5.42
CA ALA A 49 -6.20 -11.17 -4.48
C ALA A 49 -5.94 -12.54 -5.15
N PRO A 50 -4.88 -13.27 -4.75
CA PRO A 50 -4.59 -14.59 -5.28
C PRO A 50 -5.72 -15.59 -4.93
N THR A 51 -6.18 -16.34 -5.93
CA THR A 51 -7.28 -17.33 -5.78
C THR A 51 -6.80 -18.76 -5.53
N ARG A 52 -5.48 -18.96 -5.51
CA ARG A 52 -4.82 -20.24 -5.23
C ARG A 52 -3.50 -20.00 -4.51
N LYS A 53 -2.98 -21.05 -3.85
CA LYS A 53 -1.66 -21.00 -3.23
C LYS A 53 -0.61 -20.63 -4.29
N GLN A 54 0.20 -19.62 -3.98
CA GLN A 54 1.36 -19.22 -4.78
C GLN A 54 2.62 -19.32 -3.91
N PRO A 55 3.80 -19.55 -4.52
CA PRO A 55 5.08 -19.45 -3.81
C PRO A 55 5.25 -18.08 -3.15
N LEU A 56 6.10 -18.01 -2.11
CA LEU A 56 6.49 -16.75 -1.52
C LEU A 56 7.31 -15.94 -2.53
N ASP A 57 6.93 -14.69 -2.74
CA ASP A 57 7.68 -13.76 -3.59
C ASP A 57 8.88 -13.19 -2.80
N LEU A 58 10.07 -13.23 -3.41
CA LEU A 58 11.34 -12.81 -2.83
C LEU A 58 12.13 -12.01 -3.88
N LEU A 59 12.65 -10.85 -3.49
CA LEU A 59 13.43 -9.93 -4.33
C LEU A 59 14.87 -9.79 -3.82
#